data_AF-A0A6N8H4K6-F1
#
_entry.id   AF-A0A6N8H4K6-F1
#
_cell.length_a   1.000
_cell.length_b   1.000
_cell.length_c   1.000
_cell.angle_alpha   90.00
_cell.angle_beta   90.00
_cell.angle_gamma   90.00
#
_symmetry.space_group_name_H-M   'P 1'
#
loop_
_entity.id
_entity.type
_entity.pdbx_description
1 polymer ?
#
loop_
_entity_poly.entity_id
_entity_poly.type
_entity_poly.pdbx_seq_one_letter_code
_entity_poly.pdbx_strand_id
1 'polypeptide(L)' 'MAKVAKIKLNRAGVRRLLKSKEMQAICTEHAEEIAARCGEGYAVDSMQKETRAIATVYPQTAEARRDNYRNNTIEKALR' A
#
# COMPACT_ATOMS: atom_id res chain seq x y z
N MET A 1 -31.82 3.96 -30.10
CA MET A 1 -31.01 4.34 -28.93
C MET A 1 -30.48 3.08 -28.26
N ALA A 2 -29.18 2.96 -28.02
CA ALA A 2 -28.59 1.77 -27.42
C ALA A 2 -28.97 1.65 -25.94
N LYS A 3 -29.37 0.45 -25.49
CA LYS A 3 -29.72 0.17 -24.10
C LYS A 3 -28.44 0.06 -23.28
N VAL A 4 -28.15 1.04 -22.43
CA VAL A 4 -26.99 1.00 -21.52
C VAL A 4 -27.30 0.05 -20.38
N ALA A 5 -26.48 -0.99 -20.20
CA ALA A 5 -26.59 -1.90 -19.07
C ALA A 5 -26.15 -1.22 -17.77
N LYS A 6 -26.95 -1.36 -16.70
CA LYS A 6 -26.61 -0.84 -15.37
C LYS A 6 -25.82 -1.88 -14.59
N ILE A 7 -24.53 -1.62 -14.35
CA ILE A 7 -23.69 -2.47 -13.49
C ILE A 7 -23.92 -2.08 -12.04
N LYS A 8 -24.35 -3.03 -11.21
CA LYS A 8 -24.45 -2.86 -9.75
C LYS A 8 -23.35 -3.66 -9.05
N LEU A 9 -22.52 -2.96 -8.28
CA LEU A 9 -21.41 -3.57 -7.56
C LEU A 9 -21.91 -4.49 -6.44
N ASN A 10 -21.33 -5.69 -6.33
CA ASN A 10 -21.51 -6.56 -5.17
C ASN A 10 -20.67 -6.01 -3.99
N ARG A 11 -21.27 -5.14 -3.18
CA ARG A 11 -20.57 -4.47 -2.07
C ARG A 11 -19.98 -5.46 -1.06
N ALA A 12 -20.70 -6.53 -0.74
CA ALA A 12 -20.22 -7.56 0.18
C ALA A 12 -19.03 -8.32 -0.39
N GLY A 13 -19.10 -8.70 -1.68
CA GLY A 13 -18.00 -9.34 -2.40
C GLY A 13 -16.75 -8.46 -2.45
N VAL A 14 -16.91 -7.18 -2.79
CA VAL A 14 -15.78 -6.23 -2.84
C VAL A 14 -15.17 -6.02 -1.46
N ARG A 15 -15.97 -5.92 -0.40
CA ARG A 15 -15.43 -5.82 0.96
C ARG A 15 -14.62 -7.05 1.37
N ARG A 16 -15.05 -8.27 0.97
CA ARG A 16 -14.26 -9.48 1.19
C ARG A 16 -12.96 -9.47 0.41
N LEU A 17 -13.00 -9.09 -0.87
CA LEU A 17 -11.81 -8.97 -1.71
C LEU A 17 -10.80 -7.98 -1.12
N LEU A 18 -11.25 -6.80 -0.70
CA LEU A 18 -10.37 -5.78 -0.11
C LEU A 18 -9.69 -6.24 1.17
N LYS A 19 -10.26 -7.23 1.87
CA LYS A 19 -9.71 -7.81 3.11
C LYS A 19 -8.95 -9.12 2.86
N SER A 20 -8.90 -9.59 1.63
CA SER A 20 -8.32 -10.88 1.29
C SER A 20 -6.80 -10.91 1.54
N LYS A 21 -6.26 -12.11 1.76
CA LYS A 21 -4.81 -12.29 1.95
C LYS A 21 -4.06 -11.99 0.65
N GLU A 22 -4.67 -12.30 -0.48
CA GLU A 22 -4.20 -12.01 -1.82
C GLU A 22 -4.06 -10.50 -2.02
N MET A 23 -5.06 -9.72 -1.61
CA MET A 23 -4.97 -8.25 -1.65
C MET A 23 -3.88 -7.71 -0.71
N GLN A 24 -3.74 -8.30 0.48
CA GLN A 24 -2.66 -7.93 1.39
C GLN A 24 -1.28 -8.21 0.79
N ALA A 25 -1.08 -9.37 0.14
CA ALA A 25 0.17 -9.72 -0.52
C ALA A 25 0.53 -8.71 -1.62
N ILE A 26 -0.43 -8.33 -2.47
CA ILE A 26 -0.22 -7.31 -3.51
C ILE A 26 0.18 -5.95 -2.89
N CYS A 27 -0.50 -5.53 -1.82
CA CYS A 27 -0.13 -4.28 -1.13
C CYS A 27 1.29 -4.36 -0.55
N THR A 28 1.64 -5.50 0.07
CA THR A 28 2.96 -5.72 0.65
C THR A 28 4.05 -5.71 -0.40
N GLU A 29 3.86 -6.39 -1.54
CA GLU A 29 4.81 -6.41 -2.66
C GLU A 29 5.15 -4.98 -3.13
N HIS A 30 4.13 -4.17 -3.40
CA HIS A 30 4.35 -2.77 -3.79
C HIS A 30 5.05 -1.95 -2.70
N ALA A 31 4.73 -2.18 -1.42
CA ALA A 31 5.39 -1.49 -0.32
C ALA A 31 6.86 -1.90 -0.18
N GLU A 32 7.18 -3.18 -0.39
CA GLU A 32 8.54 -3.71 -0.36
C GLU A 32 9.39 -3.14 -1.51
N GLU A 33 8.82 -3.02 -2.72
CA GLU A 33 9.46 -2.33 -3.84
C GLU A 33 9.80 -0.87 -3.52
N ILE A 34 8.87 -0.14 -2.89
CA ILE A 34 9.10 1.24 -2.47
C ILE A 34 10.18 1.31 -1.39
N ALA A 35 10.12 0.44 -0.37
CA ALA A 35 11.12 0.40 0.70
C ALA A 35 12.52 0.09 0.14
N ALA A 36 12.64 -0.82 -0.83
CA ALA A 36 13.89 -1.12 -1.53
C ALA A 36 14.45 0.10 -2.26
N ARG A 37 13.59 0.93 -2.90
CA ARG A 37 14.01 2.19 -3.53
C ARG A 37 14.46 3.25 -2.51
N CYS A 38 13.90 3.24 -1.31
CA CYS A 38 14.31 4.15 -0.23
C CYS A 38 15.68 3.80 0.38
N GLY A 39 16.07 2.52 0.33
CA GLY A 39 17.35 2.04 0.84
C GLY A 39 17.33 1.58 2.30
N GLU A 40 18.50 1.51 2.92
CA GLU A 40 18.68 0.93 4.25
C GLU A 40 17.91 1.70 5.35
N GLY A 41 17.34 0.94 6.29
CA GLY A 41 16.63 1.49 7.45
C GLY A 41 15.18 1.87 7.21
N TYR A 42 14.65 1.64 6.00
CA TYR A 42 13.21 1.67 5.71
C TYR A 42 12.62 0.26 5.83
N ALA A 43 11.38 0.20 6.35
CA ALA A 43 10.69 -1.06 6.60
C ALA A 43 9.24 -0.99 6.10
N VAL A 44 8.63 -2.17 6.00
CA VAL A 44 7.23 -2.37 5.63
C VAL A 44 6.48 -3.03 6.79
N ASP A 45 5.29 -2.52 7.08
CA ASP A 45 4.31 -3.22 7.93
C ASP A 45 3.03 -3.46 7.12
N SER A 46 2.45 -4.65 7.22
CA SER A 46 1.23 -5.02 6.49
C SER A 46 0.16 -5.54 7.44
N MET A 47 -1.06 -5.04 7.28
CA MET A 47 -2.17 -5.42 8.16
C MET A 47 -3.53 -5.27 7.50
N GLN A 48 -4.50 -6.05 7.98
CA GLN A 48 -5.90 -5.84 7.66
C GLN A 48 -6.50 -4.79 8.62
N LYS A 49 -6.94 -3.66 8.09
CA LYS A 49 -7.77 -2.67 8.81
C LYS A 49 -9.25 -3.00 8.69
N GLU A 50 -10.10 -2.20 9.35
CA GLU A 50 -11.55 -2.42 9.43
C GLU A 50 -12.22 -2.65 8.06
N THR A 51 -11.72 -2.03 6.99
CA THR A 51 -12.35 -2.07 5.67
C THR A 51 -11.51 -2.69 4.56
N ARG A 52 -10.19 -2.86 4.74
CA ARG A 52 -9.25 -3.27 3.69
C ARG A 52 -7.90 -3.72 4.26
N ALA A 53 -7.13 -4.47 3.49
CA ALA A 53 -5.70 -4.66 3.69
C ALA A 53 -4.94 -3.38 3.34
N ILE A 54 -3.88 -3.10 4.10
CA ILE A 54 -2.93 -2.02 3.84
C ILE A 54 -1.51 -2.55 4.02
N ALA A 55 -0.56 -1.89 3.37
CA ALA A 55 0.86 -1.98 3.67
C ALA A 55 1.40 -0.55 3.81
N THR A 56 2.29 -0.34 4.79
CA THR A 56 2.84 0.97 5.15
C THR A 56 4.35 0.90 5.04
N VAL A 57 4.94 1.85 4.30
CA VAL A 57 6.39 2.06 4.26
C VAL A 57 6.74 3.14 5.28
N TYR A 58 7.77 2.91 6.10
CA TYR A 58 8.18 3.88 7.11
C TYR A 58 9.69 3.82 7.40
N PRO A 59 10.31 4.93 7.84
CA PRO A 59 11.70 4.93 8.28
C PRO A 59 11.83 4.31 9.68
N GLN A 60 12.43 3.12 9.76
CA GLN A 60 12.60 2.35 10.99
C GLN A 60 13.78 2.86 11.83
N THR A 61 14.89 3.26 11.21
CA THR A 61 16.10 3.72 11.91
C THR A 61 16.13 5.24 12.09
N ALA A 62 17.00 5.74 12.97
CA ALA A 62 17.15 7.17 13.20
C ALA A 62 17.75 7.88 11.98
N GLU A 63 18.64 7.19 11.28
CA GLU A 63 19.28 7.58 10.04
C GLU A 63 18.24 7.73 8.94
N ALA A 64 17.40 6.71 8.71
CA ALA A 64 16.32 6.75 7.73
C ALA A 64 15.29 7.85 8.04
N ARG A 65 14.99 8.10 9.32
CA ARG A 65 14.11 9.21 9.71
C ARG A 65 14.69 10.56 9.31
N ARG A 66 15.98 10.76 9.57
CA ARG A 66 16.69 12.00 9.22
C ARG A 66 16.80 12.16 7.71
N ASP A 67 17.08 11.08 6.99
CA ASP A 67 17.12 11.05 5.53
C ASP A 67 15.75 11.42 4.95
N ASN A 68 14.69 10.70 5.32
CA ASN A 68 13.34 10.98 4.82
C ASN A 68 12.91 12.42 5.07
N TYR A 69 13.20 12.95 6.27
CA TYR A 69 12.87 14.34 6.62
C TYR A 69 13.60 15.38 5.76
N ARG A 70 14.85 15.12 5.39
CA ARG A 70 15.66 16.06 4.58
C ARG A 70 15.40 15.93 3.08
N ASN A 71 15.09 14.72 2.63
CA ASN A 71 15.12 14.37 1.22
C ASN A 71 13.76 13.99 0.65
N ASN A 72 12.70 13.86 1.47
CA ASN A 72 11.40 13.32 1.10
C ASN A 72 11.51 11.97 0.38
N THR A 73 12.38 11.11 0.90
CA THR A 73 12.80 9.86 0.25
C THR A 73 11.62 8.97 -0.12
N ILE A 74 10.65 8.76 0.80
CA ILE A 74 9.45 7.95 0.53
C ILE A 74 8.62 8.56 -0.60
N GLU A 75 8.37 9.88 -0.58
CA GLU A 75 7.56 10.54 -1.61
C GLU A 75 8.20 10.44 -3.01
N LYS A 76 9.53 10.57 -3.06
CA LYS A 76 10.30 10.44 -4.31
C LYS A 76 10.36 8.99 -4.80
N ALA A 77 10.32 8.01 -3.89
CA ALA A 77 10.28 6.60 -4.21
C ALA A 77 8.92 6.12 -4.74
N LEU A 78 7.86 6.95 -4.74
CA LEU A 78 6.55 6.62 -5.33
C LEU A 78 6.47 6.82 -6.85
N ARG A 79 7.51 7.40 -7.46
CA ARG A 79 7.53 7.76 -8.89
C ARG A 79 7.99 6.61 -9.79
#